data_AF-A0A959AZ78-F1
#
_entry.id   AF-A0A959AZ78-F1
#
_cell.length_a   1.000
_cell.length_b   1.000
_cell.length_c   1.000
_cell.angle_alpha   90.00
_cell.angle_beta   90.00
_cell.angle_gamma   90.00
#
_symmetry.space_group_name_H-M   'P 1'
#
loop_
_entity.id
_entity.type
_entity.pdbx_description
1 polymer ?
#
loop_
_entity_poly.entity_id
_entity_poly.type
_entity_poly.pdbx_seq_one_letter_code
_entity_poly.pdbx_strand_id
1 'polypeptide(L)'
;RRRLTPREVIAAMEPVLYELKNRQPELEVILTVSPVRHLRDGLVENQRSKAVLLLACSELSRQLPFAHYFPSYEIQMDELRDYRFYAPDLIHPSDVAIDHIWQRFGQAFFDGPTRQLMQRIGKVIAASSHRPFHPASEPHQRFLQQQLEIIAQLEQEFPFLNLNREREGFRKQLVGEG
;
A
#
# COMPACT_ATOMS: atom_id res chain seq x y z
N ARG A 1 11.03 24.41 -14.24
CA ARG A 1 11.66 23.80 -13.02
C ARG A 1 12.88 23.01 -13.47
N ARG A 2 13.96 22.98 -12.67
CA ARG A 2 15.16 22.16 -12.95
C ARG A 2 14.98 20.74 -12.39
N ARG A 3 15.34 19.71 -13.16
CA ARG A 3 15.38 18.32 -12.70
C ARG A 3 16.63 18.08 -11.85
N LEU A 4 16.48 17.42 -10.71
CA LEU A 4 17.61 17.01 -9.88
C LEU A 4 18.42 15.91 -10.59
N THR A 5 19.71 15.83 -10.27
CA THR A 5 20.58 14.71 -10.62
C THR A 5 20.47 13.59 -9.57
N PRO A 6 20.89 12.35 -9.87
CA PRO A 6 20.91 11.28 -8.88
C PRO A 6 21.70 11.66 -7.62
N ARG A 7 22.86 12.34 -7.80
CA ARG A 7 23.70 12.81 -6.70
C ARG A 7 22.98 13.81 -5.79
N GLU A 8 22.21 14.73 -6.36
CA GLU A 8 21.44 15.69 -5.58
C GLU A 8 20.30 15.03 -4.79
N VAL A 9 19.66 14.00 -5.35
CA VAL A 9 18.66 13.21 -4.63
C VAL A 9 19.30 12.44 -3.48
N ILE A 10 20.43 11.78 -3.72
CA ILE A 10 21.18 11.04 -2.69
C ILE A 10 21.60 11.97 -1.57
N ALA A 11 22.25 13.10 -1.89
CA ALA A 11 22.73 14.07 -0.91
C ALA A 11 21.59 14.68 -0.07
N ALA A 12 20.38 14.80 -0.63
CA ALA A 12 19.20 15.26 0.11
C ALA A 12 18.60 14.17 1.01
N MET A 13 18.62 12.91 0.57
CA MET A 13 17.96 11.81 1.29
C MET A 13 18.83 11.17 2.36
N GLU A 14 20.12 11.02 2.11
CA GLU A 14 21.04 10.31 3.00
C GLU A 14 21.05 10.86 4.44
N PRO A 15 21.12 12.19 4.69
CA PRO A 15 21.07 12.73 6.05
C PRO A 15 19.77 12.38 6.78
N VAL A 16 18.64 12.40 6.06
CA VAL A 16 17.32 12.06 6.61
C VAL A 16 17.27 10.59 6.99
N LEU A 17 17.77 9.70 6.13
CA LEU A 17 17.79 8.26 6.38
C LEU A 17 18.69 7.90 7.58
N TYR A 18 19.86 8.54 7.70
CA TYR A 18 20.70 8.36 8.89
C TYR A 18 20.07 8.92 10.15
N GLU A 19 19.41 10.08 10.10
CA GLU A 19 18.72 10.63 11.26
C GLU A 19 17.63 9.67 11.75
N LEU A 20 16.84 9.11 10.84
CA LEU A 20 15.83 8.10 11.18
C LEU A 20 16.46 6.86 11.81
N LYS A 21 17.56 6.33 11.24
CA LYS A 21 18.26 5.16 11.78
C LYS A 21 18.91 5.44 13.14
N ASN A 22 19.46 6.63 13.35
CA ASN A 22 20.05 7.03 14.62
C ASN A 22 18.99 7.15 15.73
N ARG A 23 17.80 7.64 15.40
CA ARG A 23 16.66 7.72 16.34
C ARG A 23 16.05 6.35 16.63
N GLN A 24 16.04 5.45 15.63
CA GLN A 24 15.53 4.10 15.77
C GLN A 24 16.46 3.08 15.10
N PRO A 25 17.40 2.48 15.86
CA PRO A 25 18.42 1.57 15.30
C PRO A 25 17.86 0.33 14.60
N GLU A 26 16.66 -0.12 14.97
CA GLU A 26 15.98 -1.27 14.35
C GLU A 26 15.16 -0.91 13.11
N LEU A 27 15.07 0.38 12.75
CA LEU A 27 14.27 0.82 11.61
C LEU A 27 14.91 0.39 10.29
N GLU A 28 14.11 -0.28 9.47
CA GLU A 28 14.42 -0.57 8.08
C GLU A 28 13.59 0.35 7.17
N VAL A 29 14.17 0.75 6.04
CA VAL A 29 13.55 1.68 5.09
C VAL A 29 13.35 0.98 3.75
N ILE A 30 12.14 1.08 3.20
CA ILE A 30 11.85 0.58 1.86
C ILE A 30 11.65 1.77 0.92
N LEU A 31 12.58 1.91 -0.03
CA LEU A 31 12.55 2.88 -1.11
C LEU A 31 11.78 2.29 -2.30
N THR A 32 10.98 3.11 -2.97
CA THR A 32 10.28 2.69 -4.19
C THR A 32 10.04 3.90 -5.09
N VAL A 33 10.09 3.69 -6.40
CA VAL A 33 9.67 4.69 -7.38
C VAL A 33 8.23 4.39 -7.76
N SER A 34 7.33 5.35 -7.60
CA SER A 34 5.92 5.17 -7.94
C SER A 34 5.73 4.85 -9.44
N PRO A 35 4.84 3.91 -9.82
CA PRO A 35 4.51 3.62 -11.21
C PRO A 35 3.68 4.72 -11.91
N VAL A 36 3.18 5.71 -11.17
CA VAL A 36 2.32 6.78 -11.72
C VAL A 36 3.05 7.59 -12.79
N ARG A 37 2.38 7.82 -13.92
CA ARG A 37 2.90 8.58 -15.07
C ARG A 37 2.66 10.08 -14.90
N HIS A 38 3.70 10.87 -14.68
CA HIS A 38 3.59 12.33 -14.58
C HIS A 38 3.68 12.97 -15.97
N LEU A 39 2.56 12.96 -16.70
CA LEU A 39 2.50 13.39 -18.11
C LEU A 39 2.49 14.91 -18.32
N ARG A 40 2.31 15.71 -17.26
CA ARG A 40 2.23 17.17 -17.35
C ARG A 40 3.47 17.80 -18.00
N ASP A 41 4.64 17.23 -17.74
CA ASP A 41 5.93 17.69 -18.28
C ASP A 41 6.37 16.88 -19.52
N GLY A 42 5.53 15.95 -19.99
CA GLY A 42 5.78 15.10 -21.15
C GLY A 42 6.40 13.74 -20.81
N LEU A 43 6.21 12.76 -21.72
CA LEU A 43 6.67 11.38 -21.56
C LEU A 43 8.19 11.28 -21.37
N VAL A 44 8.95 12.08 -22.12
CA VAL A 44 10.42 12.09 -22.05
C VAL A 44 10.90 12.54 -20.67
N GLU A 45 10.31 13.60 -20.12
CA GLU A 45 10.69 14.11 -18.80
C GLU A 45 10.22 13.20 -17.67
N ASN A 46 9.07 12.53 -17.82
CA ASN A 46 8.67 11.46 -16.92
C ASN A 46 9.74 10.37 -16.87
N GLN A 47 10.13 9.79 -18.02
CA GLN A 47 11.13 8.72 -18.05
C GLN A 47 12.48 9.16 -17.47
N ARG A 48 12.95 10.36 -17.81
CA ARG A 48 14.21 10.90 -17.27
C ARG A 48 14.13 11.10 -15.77
N SER A 49 13.01 11.57 -15.24
CA SER A 49 12.83 11.76 -13.80
C SER A 49 12.75 10.43 -13.06
N LYS A 50 12.06 9.43 -13.60
CA LYS A 50 12.05 8.06 -13.04
C LYS A 50 13.45 7.46 -13.05
N ALA A 51 14.20 7.58 -14.17
CA ALA A 51 15.58 7.10 -14.25
C ALA A 51 16.50 7.73 -13.19
N VAL A 52 16.37 9.03 -12.94
CA VAL A 52 17.11 9.70 -11.86
C VAL A 52 16.79 9.08 -10.49
N LEU A 53 15.51 8.88 -10.20
CA LEU A 53 15.07 8.32 -8.92
C LEU A 53 15.51 6.86 -8.76
N LEU A 54 15.42 6.05 -9.82
CA LEU A 54 15.86 4.66 -9.82
C LEU A 54 17.36 4.54 -9.51
N LEU A 55 18.20 5.35 -10.16
CA LEU A 55 19.64 5.39 -9.89
C LEU A 55 19.95 5.85 -8.46
N ALA A 56 19.21 6.84 -7.95
CA ALA A 56 19.37 7.30 -6.58
C ALA A 56 18.98 6.22 -5.56
N CYS A 57 17.85 5.53 -5.77
CA CYS A 57 17.39 4.43 -4.90
C CYS A 57 18.38 3.26 -4.92
N SER A 58 18.89 2.90 -6.10
CA SER A 58 19.89 1.85 -6.25
C SER A 58 21.17 2.17 -5.46
N GLU A 59 21.67 3.39 -5.57
CA GLU A 59 22.88 3.79 -4.86
C GLU A 59 22.66 3.89 -3.34
N LEU A 60 21.53 4.46 -2.89
CA LEU A 60 21.18 4.51 -1.47
C LEU A 60 21.05 3.11 -0.87
N SER A 61 20.38 2.17 -1.56
CA SER A 61 20.22 0.79 -1.08
C SER A 61 21.54 0.01 -1.08
N ARG A 62 22.50 0.41 -1.92
CA ARG A 62 23.84 -0.18 -1.95
C ARG A 62 24.73 0.34 -0.82
N GLN A 63 24.60 1.63 -0.49
CA GLN A 63 25.42 2.28 0.53
C GLN A 63 24.89 2.07 1.95
N LEU A 64 23.56 1.99 2.11
CA LEU A 64 22.89 1.93 3.40
C LEU A 64 22.30 0.53 3.61
N PRO A 65 22.87 -0.32 4.49
CA PRO A 65 22.41 -1.70 4.68
C PRO A 65 20.97 -1.83 5.17
N PHE A 66 20.40 -0.75 5.74
CA PHE A 66 19.04 -0.68 6.25
C PHE A 66 18.03 -0.09 5.25
N ALA A 67 18.47 0.23 4.02
CA ALA A 67 17.61 0.74 2.97
C ALA A 67 17.48 -0.31 1.85
N HIS A 68 16.24 -0.66 1.53
CA HIS A 68 15.89 -1.70 0.56
C HIS A 68 15.08 -1.10 -0.57
N TYR A 69 15.25 -1.57 -1.80
CA TYR A 69 14.45 -1.12 -2.93
C TYR A 69 13.32 -2.10 -3.25
N PHE A 70 12.09 -1.60 -3.35
CA PHE A 70 10.93 -2.34 -3.85
C PHE A 70 10.58 -1.89 -5.28
N PRO A 71 10.55 -2.80 -6.26
CA PRO A 71 10.46 -2.45 -7.68
C PRO A 71 9.01 -2.21 -8.17
N SER A 72 8.26 -1.32 -7.53
CA SER A 72 6.85 -1.09 -7.91
C SER A 72 6.68 -0.48 -9.31
N TYR A 73 7.62 0.37 -9.74
CA TYR A 73 7.65 0.94 -11.08
C TYR A 73 7.89 -0.14 -12.14
N GLU A 74 8.89 -0.99 -11.93
CA GLU A 74 9.24 -2.08 -12.85
C GLU A 74 8.14 -3.14 -12.91
N ILE A 75 7.49 -3.49 -11.80
CA ILE A 75 6.33 -4.39 -11.82
C ILE A 75 5.24 -3.81 -12.74
N GLN A 76 4.91 -2.52 -12.60
CA GLN A 76 3.91 -1.90 -13.48
C GLN A 76 4.37 -1.88 -14.94
N MET A 77 5.63 -1.51 -15.20
CA MET A 77 6.13 -1.32 -16.56
C MET A 77 6.45 -2.63 -17.28
N ASP A 78 6.79 -3.69 -16.57
CA ASP A 78 7.34 -4.92 -17.15
C ASP A 78 6.47 -6.15 -16.93
N GLU A 79 5.92 -6.33 -15.73
CA GLU A 79 5.00 -7.45 -15.44
C GLU A 79 3.55 -7.12 -15.85
N LEU A 80 3.12 -5.86 -15.63
CA LEU A 80 1.75 -5.39 -15.83
C LEU A 80 1.61 -4.45 -17.04
N ARG A 81 2.22 -4.84 -18.17
CA ARG A 81 2.34 -3.99 -19.39
C ARG A 81 1.03 -3.58 -20.06
N ASP A 82 -0.02 -4.40 -19.93
CA ASP A 82 -1.28 -4.23 -20.64
C ASP A 82 -2.09 -3.02 -20.12
N TYR A 83 -2.80 -2.31 -21.00
CA TYR A 83 -3.65 -1.17 -20.64
C TYR A 83 -4.71 -1.49 -19.58
N ARG A 84 -5.13 -2.75 -19.43
CA ARG A 84 -6.04 -3.20 -18.35
C ARG A 84 -5.49 -2.94 -16.95
N PHE A 85 -4.18 -2.76 -16.82
CA PHE A 85 -3.50 -2.46 -15.56
C PHE A 85 -3.36 -0.96 -15.29
N TYR A 86 -3.96 -0.13 -16.15
CA TYR A 86 -4.07 1.31 -15.93
C TYR A 86 -5.53 1.67 -15.63
N ALA A 87 -5.72 2.65 -14.76
CA ALA A 87 -6.99 3.30 -14.56
C ALA A 87 -7.44 4.01 -15.86
N PRO A 88 -8.71 4.44 -15.98
CA PRO A 88 -9.22 5.09 -17.19
C PRO A 88 -8.43 6.33 -17.63
N ASP A 89 -7.70 6.98 -16.72
CA ASP A 89 -6.85 8.13 -17.03
C ASP A 89 -5.51 7.77 -17.69
N LEU A 90 -5.19 6.48 -17.80
CA LEU A 90 -3.94 5.93 -18.35
C LEU A 90 -2.67 6.40 -17.62
N ILE A 91 -2.83 6.97 -16.43
CA ILE A 91 -1.77 7.57 -15.60
C ILE A 91 -1.54 6.75 -14.34
N HIS A 92 -2.63 6.38 -13.66
CA HIS A 92 -2.58 5.60 -12.44
C HIS A 92 -2.71 4.10 -12.73
N PRO A 93 -2.13 3.23 -11.88
CA PRO A 93 -2.45 1.81 -11.92
C PRO A 93 -3.94 1.56 -11.67
N SER A 94 -4.52 0.53 -12.28
CA SER A 94 -5.87 0.07 -11.95
C SER A 94 -5.89 -0.66 -10.60
N ASP A 95 -7.07 -0.87 -10.02
CA ASP A 95 -7.21 -1.62 -8.75
C ASP A 95 -6.56 -3.01 -8.83
N VAL A 96 -6.72 -3.70 -9.96
CA VAL A 96 -6.08 -5.01 -10.21
C VAL A 96 -4.55 -4.92 -10.15
N ALA A 97 -3.99 -3.83 -10.67
CA ALA A 97 -2.54 -3.61 -10.63
C ALA A 97 -2.06 -3.25 -9.22
N ILE A 98 -2.82 -2.41 -8.50
CA ILE A 98 -2.54 -2.08 -7.10
C ILE A 98 -2.53 -3.34 -6.24
N ASP A 99 -3.54 -4.19 -6.38
CA ASP A 99 -3.64 -5.47 -5.65
C ASP A 99 -2.45 -6.39 -5.96
N HIS A 100 -2.05 -6.48 -7.23
CA HIS A 100 -0.90 -7.28 -7.62
C HIS A 100 0.41 -6.76 -7.02
N ILE A 101 0.65 -5.44 -7.09
CA ILE A 101 1.83 -4.80 -6.50
C ILE A 101 1.83 -5.00 -4.98
N TRP A 102 0.67 -4.90 -4.32
CA TRP A 102 0.53 -5.14 -2.89
C TRP A 102 0.85 -6.59 -2.49
N GLN A 103 0.42 -7.56 -3.29
CA GLN A 103 0.77 -8.97 -3.09
C GLN A 103 2.29 -9.19 -3.22
N ARG A 104 2.94 -8.60 -4.24
CA ARG A 104 4.40 -8.65 -4.41
C ARG A 104 5.13 -8.02 -3.21
N PHE A 105 4.63 -6.88 -2.73
CA PHE A 105 5.18 -6.20 -1.55
C PHE A 105 5.10 -7.09 -0.31
N GLY A 106 3.93 -7.66 -0.04
CA GLY A 106 3.75 -8.53 1.12
C GLY A 106 4.55 -9.83 1.05
N GLN A 107 4.77 -10.38 -0.14
CA GLN A 107 5.66 -11.53 -0.33
C GLN A 107 7.12 -11.18 -0.03
N ALA A 108 7.57 -9.98 -0.39
CA ALA A 108 8.94 -9.53 -0.21
C ALA A 108 9.28 -9.18 1.24
N PHE A 109 8.38 -8.50 1.96
CA PHE A 109 8.72 -7.85 3.24
C PHE A 109 7.97 -8.35 4.46
N PHE A 110 6.88 -9.09 4.30
CA PHE A 110 6.12 -9.59 5.45
C PHE A 110 6.41 -11.05 5.72
N ASP A 111 6.48 -11.41 6.99
CA ASP A 111 6.63 -12.80 7.42
C ASP A 111 5.29 -13.57 7.31
N GLY A 112 5.33 -14.87 7.62
CA GLY A 112 4.15 -15.74 7.58
C GLY A 112 2.99 -15.20 8.44
N PRO A 113 3.21 -14.93 9.74
CA PRO A 113 2.20 -14.36 10.62
C PRO A 113 1.61 -13.04 10.13
N THR A 114 2.44 -12.09 9.67
CA THR A 114 1.97 -10.80 9.17
C THR A 114 1.10 -10.96 7.93
N ARG A 115 1.48 -11.84 6.99
CA ARG A 115 0.65 -12.14 5.82
C ARG A 115 -0.69 -12.76 6.20
N GLN A 116 -0.72 -13.65 7.19
CA GLN A 116 -1.98 -14.23 7.69
C GLN A 116 -2.88 -13.17 8.33
N LEU A 117 -2.30 -12.29 9.14
CA LEU A 117 -3.01 -11.17 9.75
C LEU A 117 -3.61 -10.25 8.68
N MET A 118 -2.82 -9.88 7.68
CA MET A 118 -3.29 -9.06 6.56
C MET A 118 -4.43 -9.69 5.79
N GLN A 119 -4.39 -11.01 5.56
CA GLN A 119 -5.50 -11.71 4.92
C GLN A 119 -6.80 -11.62 5.74
N ARG A 120 -6.70 -11.75 7.07
CA ARG A 120 -7.85 -11.60 7.98
C ARG A 120 -8.41 -10.19 7.95
N ILE A 121 -7.54 -9.17 8.04
CA ILE A 121 -7.93 -7.76 7.94
C ILE A 121 -8.56 -7.45 6.57
N GLY A 122 -7.95 -7.94 5.48
CA GLY A 122 -8.45 -7.74 4.13
C GLY A 122 -9.87 -8.28 3.92
N LYS A 123 -10.21 -9.42 4.54
CA LYS A 123 -11.58 -9.96 4.53
C LYS A 123 -12.58 -9.02 5.21
N VAL A 124 -12.21 -8.44 6.36
CA VAL A 124 -13.06 -7.47 7.08
C VAL A 124 -13.26 -6.20 6.25
N ILE A 125 -12.17 -5.65 5.68
CA ILE A 125 -12.24 -4.45 4.84
C ILE A 125 -13.13 -4.70 3.62
N ALA A 126 -12.95 -5.83 2.93
CA ALA A 126 -13.77 -6.21 1.77
C ALA A 126 -15.25 -6.36 2.17
N ALA A 127 -15.54 -7.03 3.28
CA ALA A 127 -16.88 -7.16 3.84
C ALA A 127 -17.52 -5.81 4.15
N SER A 128 -16.75 -4.86 4.71
CA SER A 128 -17.24 -3.52 5.07
C SER A 128 -17.63 -2.66 3.87
N SER A 129 -17.06 -2.95 2.70
CA SER A 129 -17.33 -2.25 1.45
C SER A 129 -18.54 -2.81 0.69
N HIS A 130 -19.09 -3.95 1.14
CA HIS A 130 -20.24 -4.58 0.50
C HIS A 130 -21.52 -3.77 0.73
N ARG A 131 -22.34 -3.62 -0.32
CA ARG A 131 -23.65 -2.95 -0.26
C ARG A 131 -24.75 -4.01 -0.35
N PRO A 132 -25.49 -4.29 0.74
CA PRO A 132 -26.53 -5.32 0.74
C PRO A 132 -27.77 -4.88 -0.04
N PHE A 133 -28.38 -5.82 -0.77
CA PHE A 133 -29.68 -5.59 -1.44
C PHE A 133 -30.87 -5.57 -0.46
N HIS A 134 -30.80 -6.37 0.60
CA HIS A 134 -31.83 -6.45 1.66
C HIS A 134 -31.19 -6.24 3.05
N PRO A 135 -30.91 -4.99 3.45
CA PRO A 135 -30.21 -4.69 4.69
C PRO A 135 -30.90 -5.24 5.94
N ALA A 136 -32.24 -5.21 5.98
CA ALA A 136 -33.02 -5.68 7.13
C ALA A 136 -33.24 -7.20 7.17
N SER A 137 -32.71 -7.96 6.19
CA SER A 137 -32.89 -9.42 6.17
C SER A 137 -32.13 -10.10 7.31
N GLU A 138 -32.73 -11.13 7.90
CA GLU A 138 -32.10 -11.89 8.99
C GLU A 138 -30.69 -12.43 8.63
N PRO A 139 -30.44 -12.98 7.42
CA PRO A 139 -29.10 -13.42 7.04
C PRO A 139 -28.08 -12.27 7.03
N HIS A 140 -28.46 -11.09 6.55
CA HIS A 140 -27.56 -9.92 6.54
C HIS A 140 -27.26 -9.44 7.96
N GLN A 141 -28.28 -9.36 8.83
CA GLN A 141 -28.09 -8.95 10.23
C GLN A 141 -27.17 -9.93 10.98
N ARG A 142 -27.30 -11.24 10.76
CA ARG A 142 -26.37 -12.25 11.31
C ARG A 142 -24.95 -12.07 10.76
N PHE A 143 -24.81 -11.79 9.47
CA PHE A 143 -23.51 -11.50 8.86
C PHE A 143 -22.84 -10.28 9.50
N LEU A 144 -23.57 -9.18 9.73
CA LEU A 144 -23.04 -7.98 10.39
C LEU A 144 -22.55 -8.28 11.81
N GLN A 145 -23.34 -9.01 12.61
CA GLN A 145 -22.95 -9.44 13.96
C GLN A 145 -21.66 -10.28 13.92
N GLN A 146 -21.57 -11.23 12.99
CA GLN A 146 -20.38 -12.05 12.81
C GLN A 146 -19.14 -11.21 12.44
N GLN A 147 -19.28 -10.18 11.60
CA GLN A 147 -18.15 -9.29 11.28
C GLN A 147 -17.71 -8.47 12.51
N LEU A 148 -18.63 -8.02 13.35
CA LEU A 148 -18.31 -7.31 14.59
C LEU A 148 -17.57 -8.20 15.59
N GLU A 149 -17.95 -9.48 15.70
CA GLU A 149 -17.23 -10.48 16.52
C GLU A 149 -15.81 -10.72 16.00
N ILE A 150 -15.64 -10.85 14.67
CA ILE A 150 -14.31 -11.00 14.05
C ILE A 150 -13.43 -9.78 14.35
N ILE A 151 -13.97 -8.57 14.26
CA ILE A 151 -13.25 -7.34 14.61
C ILE A 151 -12.82 -7.37 16.09
N ALA A 152 -13.73 -7.74 17.00
CA ALA A 152 -13.42 -7.81 18.43
C ALA A 152 -12.31 -8.82 18.73
N GLN A 153 -12.35 -10.00 18.10
CA GLN A 153 -11.30 -11.02 18.22
C GLN A 153 -9.95 -10.52 17.68
N LEU A 154 -9.94 -9.84 16.52
CA LEU A 154 -8.73 -9.28 15.94
C LEU A 154 -8.09 -8.22 16.83
N GLU A 155 -8.87 -7.30 17.40
CA GLU A 155 -8.35 -6.28 18.30
C GLU A 155 -7.91 -6.85 19.66
N GLN A 156 -8.53 -7.94 20.12
CA GLN A 156 -8.07 -8.65 21.32
C GLN A 156 -6.73 -9.35 21.08
N GLU A 157 -6.56 -10.01 19.93
CA GLU A 157 -5.32 -10.71 19.56
C GLU A 157 -4.19 -9.74 19.19
N PHE A 158 -4.54 -8.60 18.56
CA PHE A 158 -3.61 -7.56 18.11
C PHE A 158 -4.05 -6.18 18.61
N PRO A 159 -3.72 -5.79 19.86
CA PRO A 159 -4.20 -4.55 20.49
C PRO A 159 -3.79 -3.25 19.79
N PHE A 160 -2.83 -3.31 18.87
CA PHE A 160 -2.41 -2.16 18.05
C PHE A 160 -3.31 -1.91 16.83
N LEU A 161 -4.19 -2.87 16.48
CA LEU A 161 -5.12 -2.70 15.36
C LEU A 161 -6.23 -1.72 15.73
N ASN A 162 -6.62 -0.92 14.74
CA ASN A 162 -7.75 -0.01 14.84
C ASN A 162 -8.66 -0.23 13.63
N LEU A 163 -9.77 -0.95 13.86
CA LEU A 163 -10.79 -1.24 12.84
C LEU A 163 -12.09 -0.48 13.13
N ASN A 164 -11.99 0.69 13.78
CA ASN A 164 -13.16 1.47 14.18
C ASN A 164 -14.00 1.93 12.99
N ARG A 165 -13.36 2.25 11.86
CA ARG A 165 -14.07 2.65 10.64
C ARG A 165 -14.95 1.53 10.13
N GLU A 166 -14.41 0.32 10.03
CA GLU A 166 -15.12 -0.88 9.57
C GLU A 166 -16.22 -1.25 10.55
N ARG A 167 -15.92 -1.23 11.86
CA ARG A 167 -16.87 -1.46 12.95
C ARG A 167 -18.07 -0.52 12.87
N GLU A 168 -17.84 0.78 12.76
CA GLU A 168 -18.91 1.77 12.61
C GLU A 168 -19.70 1.55 11.32
N GLY A 169 -19.02 1.19 10.23
CA GLY A 169 -19.65 0.85 8.95
C GLY A 169 -20.64 -0.31 9.07
N PHE A 170 -20.32 -1.34 9.85
CA PHE A 170 -21.23 -2.45 10.13
C PHE A 170 -22.34 -2.07 11.11
N ARG A 171 -22.03 -1.35 12.19
CA ARG A 171 -23.03 -0.90 13.19
C ARG A 171 -24.14 -0.05 12.57
N LYS A 172 -23.80 0.87 11.67
CA LYS A 172 -24.78 1.71 10.95
C LYS A 172 -25.79 0.91 10.12
N GLN A 173 -25.53 -0.36 9.83
CA GLN A 173 -26.42 -1.23 9.07
C GLN A 173 -27.25 -2.18 9.96
N LEU A 174 -26.98 -2.22 11.28
CA LEU A 174 -27.79 -3.00 12.20
C LEU A 174 -29.14 -2.31 12.42
N VAL A 175 -30.21 -3.09 12.38
CA VAL A 175 -31.55 -2.59 12.67
C VAL A 175 -31.74 -2.62 14.19
N GLY A 176 -31.90 -1.46 14.84
CA GLY A 176 -32.24 -1.36 16.28
C GLY A 176 -31.26 -0.61 17.20
N GLU A 177 -30.15 -0.05 16.67
CA GLU A 177 -29.23 0.85 17.42
C GLU A 177 -29.36 2.32 16.96
N GLY A 178 -30.59 2.81 16.83
CA GLY A 178 -30.92 4.21 16.51
C GLY A 178 -31.95 4.78 17.47
#